data_AF-A0AAN0MBW9-F1
#
_entry.id   AF-A0AAN0MBW9-F1
#
_cell.length_a   1.000
_cell.length_b   1.000
_cell.length_c   1.000
_cell.angle_alpha   90.00
_cell.angle_beta   90.00
_cell.angle_gamma   90.00
#
_symmetry.space_group_name_H-M   'P 1'
#
loop_
_entity.id
_entity.type
_entity.pdbx_description
1 polymer ?
#
loop_
_entity_poly.entity_id
_entity_poly.type
_entity_poly.pdbx_seq_one_letter_code
_entity_poly.pdbx_strand_id
1 'polypeptide(L)'
;MSVRLVHGGLPSDITPYQLKRFLKRARVSLGHLKGAIEYLVFAIDNCQPSDFLQGSTCAIWHSLERLAQTFGLSKRQVGRIESELVDAGLIRRT
;
A
#
# COMPACT_ATOMS: atom_id res chain seq x y z
N MET A 1 20.97 9.68 -11.02
CA MET A 1 19.74 9.48 -11.84
C MET A 1 18.55 9.44 -10.88
N SER A 2 17.56 10.32 -11.00
CA SER A 2 16.33 10.17 -10.22
C SER A 2 15.44 9.14 -10.91
N VAL A 3 15.14 8.04 -10.23
CA VAL A 3 14.19 7.04 -10.74
C VAL A 3 12.80 7.63 -10.55
N ARG A 4 12.10 7.95 -11.63
CA ARG A 4 10.68 8.33 -11.54
C ARG A 4 9.87 7.08 -11.21
N LEU A 5 9.37 7.01 -9.98
CA LEU A 5 8.56 5.89 -9.48
C LEU A 5 7.13 6.01 -10.01
N VAL A 6 6.87 5.75 -11.29
CA VAL A 6 5.53 5.85 -11.88
C VAL A 6 4.95 4.48 -12.21
N HIS A 7 3.62 4.35 -12.18
CA HIS A 7 2.92 3.14 -12.64
C HIS A 7 1.98 3.44 -13.83
N GLY A 8 1.50 2.38 -14.48
CA GLY A 8 0.61 2.46 -15.65
C GLY A 8 -0.84 2.89 -15.34
N GLY A 9 -1.10 3.37 -14.13
CA GLY A 9 -2.45 3.60 -13.62
C GLY A 9 -3.24 2.32 -13.30
N LEU A 10 -4.49 2.47 -12.87
CA LEU A 10 -5.43 1.35 -12.77
C LEU A 10 -6.02 1.03 -14.16
N PRO A 11 -6.36 -0.25 -14.41
CA PRO A 11 -7.19 -0.61 -15.57
C PRO A 11 -8.48 0.20 -15.60
N SER A 12 -8.98 0.51 -16.80
CA SER A 12 -10.14 1.40 -16.99
C SER A 12 -11.44 0.91 -16.33
N ASP A 13 -11.55 -0.39 -16.09
CA ASP A 13 -12.68 -1.06 -15.44
C ASP A 13 -12.48 -1.27 -13.93
N ILE A 14 -11.34 -0.85 -13.38
CA ILE A 14 -10.97 -1.01 -11.97
C ILE A 14 -10.89 0.34 -11.27
N THR A 15 -11.79 0.52 -10.31
CA THR A 15 -11.78 1.63 -9.37
C THR A 15 -10.86 1.34 -8.16
N PRO A 16 -10.36 2.36 -7.46
CA PRO A 16 -9.64 2.17 -6.19
C PRO A 16 -10.46 1.40 -5.15
N TYR A 17 -11.80 1.53 -5.19
CA TYR A 17 -12.70 0.74 -4.35
C TYR A 17 -12.64 -0.76 -4.69
N GLN A 18 -12.71 -1.13 -5.98
CA GLN A 18 -12.58 -2.52 -6.42
C GLN A 18 -11.19 -3.08 -6.07
N LEU A 19 -10.13 -2.29 -6.22
CA LEU A 19 -8.78 -2.67 -5.81
C LEU A 19 -8.73 -3.07 -4.32
N LYS A 20 -9.28 -2.24 -3.43
CA LYS A 20 -9.38 -2.58 -1.99
C LYS A 20 -10.17 -3.86 -1.76
N ARG A 21 -11.26 -4.08 -2.51
CA ARG A 21 -12.06 -5.30 -2.41
C ARG A 21 -11.26 -6.54 -2.84
N PHE A 22 -10.44 -6.44 -3.87
CA PHE A 22 -9.54 -7.52 -4.30
C PHE A 22 -8.50 -7.85 -3.24
N LEU A 23 -7.85 -6.84 -2.65
CA LEU A 23 -6.90 -7.04 -1.54
C LEU A 23 -7.55 -7.73 -0.34
N LYS A 24 -8.76 -7.29 0.06
CA LYS A 24 -9.51 -7.90 1.16
C LYS A 24 -9.90 -9.35 0.87
N ARG A 25 -10.18 -9.72 -0.39
CA ARG A 25 -10.45 -11.11 -0.79
C ARG A 25 -9.17 -11.95 -0.81
N ALA A 26 -8.07 -11.38 -1.30
CA ALA A 26 -6.75 -12.01 -1.32
C ALA A 26 -6.22 -12.29 0.10
N ARG A 27 -6.79 -11.68 1.14
CA ARG A 27 -6.49 -12.00 2.55
C ARG A 27 -6.62 -13.48 2.88
N VAL A 28 -7.60 -14.16 2.30
CA VAL A 28 -7.81 -15.60 2.55
C VAL A 28 -6.66 -16.42 1.97
N SER A 29 -6.16 -16.05 0.79
CA SER A 29 -5.02 -16.72 0.14
C SER A 29 -3.66 -16.29 0.68
N LEU A 30 -3.55 -15.08 1.25
CA LEU A 30 -2.29 -14.49 1.72
C LEU A 30 -2.01 -14.73 3.21
N GLY A 31 -2.90 -15.43 3.93
CA GLY A 31 -2.74 -16.15 5.23
C GLY A 31 -1.90 -15.52 6.37
N HIS A 32 -0.64 -15.18 6.10
CA HIS A 32 0.35 -14.61 7.01
C HIS A 32 0.42 -13.07 7.00
N LEU A 33 -0.13 -12.40 5.99
CA LEU A 33 0.02 -10.94 5.75
C LEU A 33 -1.17 -10.08 6.21
N LYS A 34 -1.82 -10.41 7.34
CA LYS A 34 -3.01 -9.65 7.79
C LYS A 34 -2.71 -8.14 7.94
N GLY A 35 -1.61 -7.80 8.61
CA GLY A 35 -1.18 -6.41 8.80
C GLY A 35 -0.76 -5.73 7.48
N ALA A 36 -0.21 -6.49 6.54
CA ALA A 36 0.17 -6.00 5.22
C ALA A 36 -1.03 -5.61 4.36
N ILE A 37 -2.13 -6.38 4.40
CA ILE A 37 -3.35 -6.02 3.66
C ILE A 37 -4.01 -4.80 4.27
N GLU A 38 -4.07 -4.71 5.61
CA GLU A 38 -4.60 -3.52 6.30
C GLU A 38 -3.74 -2.28 5.98
N TYR A 39 -2.41 -2.44 5.90
CA TYR A 39 -1.49 -1.39 5.46
C TYR A 39 -1.78 -0.94 4.02
N LEU A 40 -1.92 -1.86 3.07
CA LEU A 40 -2.20 -1.52 1.67
C LEU A 40 -3.57 -0.86 1.48
N VAL A 41 -4.59 -1.32 2.20
CA VAL A 41 -5.93 -0.70 2.18
C VAL A 41 -5.84 0.73 2.72
N PHE A 42 -5.14 0.93 3.84
CA PHE A 42 -4.89 2.25 4.38
C PHE A 42 -4.12 3.15 3.39
N ALA A 43 -3.10 2.62 2.72
CA ALA A 43 -2.34 3.37 1.73
C ALA A 43 -3.23 3.84 0.56
N ILE A 44 -4.08 2.95 0.03
CA ILE A 44 -5.03 3.29 -1.04
C ILE A 44 -6.05 4.34 -0.58
N ASP A 45 -6.52 4.24 0.67
CA ASP A 45 -7.45 5.22 1.25
C ASP A 45 -6.84 6.62 1.44
N ASN A 46 -5.52 6.72 1.52
CA ASN A 46 -4.79 7.98 1.68
C ASN A 46 -4.17 8.49 0.37
N CYS A 47 -4.37 7.79 -0.76
CA CYS A 47 -4.02 8.29 -2.08
C CYS A 47 -5.13 9.17 -2.65
N GLN A 48 -4.75 10.17 -3.44
CA GLN A 48 -5.70 10.96 -4.21
C GLN A 48 -6.17 10.18 -5.45
N PRO A 49 -7.38 10.45 -5.98
CA PRO A 49 -7.83 9.81 -7.22
C PRO A 49 -6.86 9.98 -8.40
N SER A 50 -6.16 11.11 -8.47
CA SER A 50 -5.13 11.40 -9.49
C SER A 50 -3.92 10.47 -9.42
N ASP A 51 -3.62 9.91 -8.25
CA ASP A 51 -2.46 9.05 -8.04
C ASP A 51 -2.63 7.71 -8.78
N PHE A 52 -3.88 7.31 -9.03
CA PHE A 52 -4.22 6.09 -9.76
C PHE A 52 -4.18 6.25 -11.30
N LEU A 53 -3.87 7.45 -11.80
CA LEU A 53 -3.75 7.69 -13.24
C LEU A 53 -2.42 7.18 -13.81
N GLN A 54 -2.39 6.98 -15.12
CA GLN A 54 -1.17 6.58 -15.82
C GLN A 54 -0.08 7.66 -15.68
N GLY A 55 1.14 7.25 -15.33
CA GLY A 55 2.27 8.16 -15.17
C GLY A 55 2.32 8.85 -13.79
N SER A 56 1.39 8.53 -12.90
CA SER A 56 1.36 8.97 -11.51
C SER A 56 2.05 7.97 -10.57
N THR A 57 2.15 8.36 -9.30
CA THR A 57 2.68 7.55 -8.19
C THR A 57 1.69 7.55 -7.03
N CYS A 58 1.14 6.39 -6.67
CA CYS A 58 0.53 6.21 -5.36
C CYS A 58 1.59 6.28 -4.26
N ALA A 59 1.57 7.35 -3.47
CA ALA A 59 2.51 7.56 -2.37
C ALA A 59 1.77 8.01 -1.10
N ILE A 60 2.21 7.50 0.04
CA ILE A 60 1.79 7.99 1.36
C ILE A 60 3.02 8.49 2.12
N TRP A 61 2.88 9.66 2.74
CA TRP A 61 3.97 10.32 3.47
C TRP A 61 3.64 10.33 4.95
N HIS A 62 3.88 9.19 5.61
CA HIS A 62 3.65 9.05 7.04
C HIS A 62 4.92 8.56 7.75
N SER A 63 5.19 9.13 8.92
CA SER A 63 6.24 8.61 9.79
C SER A 63 5.85 7.23 10.33
N LEU A 64 6.85 6.39 10.63
CA LEU A 64 6.63 5.10 11.30
C LEU A 64 5.88 5.25 12.62
N GLU A 65 6.05 6.38 13.31
CA GLU A 65 5.33 6.67 14.54
C GLU A 65 3.83 6.89 14.31
N ARG A 66 3.46 7.67 13.28
CA ARG A 66 2.06 7.87 12.91
C ARG A 66 1.41 6.57 12.46
N LEU A 67 2.12 5.76 11.69
CA LEU A 67 1.64 4.44 11.25
C LEU A 67 1.47 3.50 12.44
N ALA A 68 2.44 3.46 13.36
CA ALA A 68 2.36 2.68 14.59
C ALA A 68 1.11 3.04 15.42
N GLN A 69 0.85 4.34 15.61
CA GLN A 69 -0.36 4.82 16.29
C GLN A 69 -1.64 4.43 15.54
N THR A 70 -1.66 4.59 14.22
CA THR A 70 -2.82 4.28 13.36
C THR A 70 -3.20 2.81 13.42
N PHE A 71 -2.22 1.91 13.40
CA PHE A 71 -2.47 0.46 13.42
C PHE A 71 -2.50 -0.14 14.84
N GLY A 72 -2.22 0.65 15.89
CA GLY A 72 -2.09 0.13 17.26
C GLY A 72 -0.93 -0.87 17.40
N LEU A 73 0.15 -0.68 16.63
CA LEU A 73 1.31 -1.56 16.55
C LEU A 73 2.57 -0.83 17.04
N SER A 74 3.62 -1.59 17.37
CA SER A 74 4.95 -0.99 17.57
C SER A 74 5.59 -0.57 16.24
N LYS A 75 6.49 0.42 16.27
CA LYS A 75 7.29 0.82 15.09
C LYS A 75 8.03 -0.36 14.45
N ARG A 76 8.49 -1.31 15.27
CA ARG A 76 9.16 -2.54 14.79
C ARG A 76 8.22 -3.44 14.00
N GLN A 77 6.96 -3.59 14.44
CA GLN A 77 5.96 -4.37 13.72
C GLN A 77 5.58 -3.70 12.40
N VAL A 78 5.38 -2.38 12.40
CA VAL A 78 5.12 -1.62 11.15
C VAL A 78 6.31 -1.78 10.18
N GLY A 79 7.54 -1.60 10.65
CA GLY A 79 8.73 -1.78 9.82
C GLY A 79 8.85 -3.19 9.25
N ARG A 80 8.48 -4.22 10.02
CA ARG A 80 8.43 -5.61 9.52
C ARG A 80 7.38 -5.79 8.42
N ILE A 81 6.18 -5.23 8.61
CA ILE A 81 5.13 -5.25 7.58
C ILE A 81 5.60 -4.55 6.30
N GLU A 82 6.21 -3.37 6.42
CA GLU A 82 6.76 -2.66 5.26
C GLU A 82 7.86 -3.48 4.57
N SER A 83 8.77 -4.13 5.31
CA SER A 83 9.78 -5.02 4.75
C SER A 83 9.16 -6.19 4.00
N GLU A 84 8.16 -6.88 4.58
CA GLU A 84 7.46 -7.99 3.93
C GLU A 84 6.76 -7.53 2.64
N LEU A 85 6.16 -6.33 2.62
CA LEU A 85 5.54 -5.74 1.44
C LEU A 85 6.57 -5.34 0.37
N VAL A 86 7.76 -4.87 0.76
CA VAL A 86 8.86 -4.56 -0.16
C VAL A 86 9.40 -5.85 -0.78
N ASP A 87 9.63 -6.89 0.02
CA ASP A 87 10.13 -8.18 -0.44
C ASP A 87 9.14 -8.85 -1.41
N ALA A 88 7.84 -8.67 -1.18
CA ALA A 88 6.78 -9.09 -2.09
C ALA A 88 6.62 -8.21 -3.35
N GLY A 89 7.37 -7.11 -3.46
CA GLY A 89 7.29 -6.16 -4.57
C GLY A 89 6.00 -5.33 -4.61
N LEU A 90 5.25 -5.29 -3.52
CA LEU A 90 3.95 -4.63 -3.43
C LEU A 90 4.07 -3.13 -3.12
N ILE A 91 5.12 -2.72 -2.43
CA ILE A 91 5.45 -1.31 -2.17
C ILE A 91 6.93 -1.05 -2.43
N ARG A 92 7.30 0.22 -2.51
CA ARG A 92 8.69 0.69 -2.47
C ARG A 92 8.86 1.66 -1.32
N ARG A 93 10.01 1.61 -0.65
CA ARG A 93 10.44 2.62 0.32
C ARG A 93 11.45 3.53 -0.34
N THR A 94 11.29 4.83 -0.14
CA THR A 94 12.21 5.89 -0.59
C THR A 94 12.98 6.45 0.58
#